data_AF-A0A5B0NFG8-F1
#
_entry.id   AF-A0A5B0NFG8-F1
#
_cell.length_a   1.000
_cell.length_b   1.000
_cell.length_c   1.000
_cell.angle_alpha   90.00
_cell.angle_beta   90.00
_cell.angle_gamma   90.00
#
_symmetry.space_group_name_H-M   'P 1'
#
loop_
_entity.id
_entity.type
_entity.pdbx_description
1 polymer ?
#
loop_
_entity_poly.entity_id
_entity_poly.type
_entity_poly.pdbx_seq_one_letter_code
_entity_poly.pdbx_strand_id
1 'polypeptide(L)'
;MARIVAITGLVVTTVCAMLAFTHNRRNNALQLNNAVRFFACGVSERVHEYMNYLGLASARSTALAALSTLSSEGEKAIRAAMKLHQGVPLAPTLCIDNIDMEQRVHQPSVGLRSHTFRGTWGYIHLPNKELLDQLDPAELDLKAFHQAMRSVEQMTIQPHMFLPSASEQQYEISVVKSQIAKVLTEYLATPSDKSLAIPTEPAPLDPISPKKPDLLMLKLMTASDNSAEGMGQVLQSIISQSGMKVADFFGRLQPMDGDLGTVQNFNCLRSQRLPSSVPEDRLDNIFFQLGASHTLWNIASNIFTHHFGNPDDMSNCGVWQHLEALGFPAEKAIQKKDFTLMVNQMERVFEANVYYCLRQVL
;
A
#
# COMPACT_ATOMS: atom_id res chain seq x y z
N MET A 1 7.76 27.38 19.63
CA MET A 1 7.36 27.24 21.05
C MET A 1 6.56 25.96 21.33
N ALA A 2 5.47 25.67 20.60
CA ALA A 2 4.66 24.45 20.80
C ALA A 2 5.43 23.11 20.67
N ARG A 3 6.34 22.99 19.69
CA ARG A 3 7.22 21.81 19.54
C ARG A 3 8.17 21.60 20.74
N ILE A 4 8.69 22.68 21.33
CA ILE A 4 9.61 22.59 22.48
C ILE A 4 8.85 22.13 23.73
N VAL A 5 7.66 22.66 23.97
CA VAL A 5 6.79 22.23 25.08
C VAL A 5 6.37 20.76 24.93
N ALA A 6 6.05 20.32 23.71
CA ALA A 6 5.73 18.93 23.41
C ALA A 6 6.92 17.97 23.68
N ILE A 7 8.14 18.37 23.29
CA ILE A 7 9.36 17.58 23.54
C ILE A 7 9.62 17.44 25.03
N THR A 8 9.55 18.54 25.79
CA THR A 8 9.76 18.50 27.25
C THR A 8 8.73 17.61 27.95
N GLY A 9 7.46 17.67 27.53
CA GLY A 9 6.41 16.79 28.05
C GLY A 9 6.72 15.31 27.80
N LEU A 10 7.11 14.94 26.58
CA LEU A 10 7.48 13.58 26.21
C LEU A 10 8.67 13.04 27.04
N VAL A 11 9.69 13.88 27.27
CA VAL A 11 10.85 13.51 28.09
C VAL A 11 10.41 13.22 29.52
N VAL A 12 9.64 14.11 30.15
CA VAL A 12 9.14 13.93 31.51
C VAL A 12 8.28 12.67 31.63
N THR A 13 7.34 12.45 30.70
CA THR A 13 6.51 11.23 30.68
C THR A 13 7.35 9.97 30.56
N THR A 14 8.38 9.98 29.71
CA THR A 14 9.29 8.84 29.53
C THR A 14 10.07 8.54 30.80
N VAL A 15 10.65 9.57 31.44
CA VAL A 15 11.40 9.41 32.70
C VAL A 15 10.49 8.89 33.82
N CYS A 16 9.28 9.46 33.96
CA CYS A 16 8.30 8.97 34.94
C CYS A 16 7.91 7.50 34.68
N ALA A 17 7.73 7.11 33.41
CA ALA A 17 7.43 5.73 33.05
C ALA A 17 8.63 4.79 33.33
N MET A 18 9.87 5.24 33.11
CA MET A 18 11.07 4.48 33.49
C MET A 18 11.13 4.27 35.00
N LEU A 19 10.95 5.33 35.79
CA LEU A 19 10.94 5.25 37.25
C LEU A 19 9.83 4.32 37.75
N ALA A 20 8.60 4.48 37.25
CA ALA A 20 7.47 3.64 37.61
C ALA A 20 7.71 2.15 37.28
N PHE A 21 8.32 1.86 36.13
CA PHE A 21 8.68 0.51 35.71
C PHE A 21 9.80 -0.09 36.56
N THR A 22 10.83 0.69 36.88
CA THR A 22 11.93 0.24 37.75
C THR A 22 11.46 -0.07 39.17
N HIS A 23 10.51 0.73 39.68
CA HIS A 23 9.90 0.51 40.99
C HIS A 23 8.93 -0.67 41.00
N ASN A 24 8.14 -0.83 39.94
CA ASN A 24 7.22 -1.96 39.77
C ASN A 24 7.16 -2.36 38.29
N ARG A 25 7.70 -3.54 37.97
CA ARG A 25 7.78 -4.05 36.60
C ARG A 25 6.41 -4.33 35.95
N ARG A 26 5.30 -4.26 36.70
CA ARG A 26 3.93 -4.29 36.16
C ARG A 26 3.52 -2.95 35.51
N ASN A 27 4.17 -1.85 35.87
CA ASN A 27 3.98 -0.54 35.22
C ASN A 27 4.81 -0.48 33.93
N ASN A 28 4.48 -1.29 32.94
CA ASN A 28 5.33 -1.52 31.78
C ASN A 28 4.69 -1.16 30.43
N ALA A 29 3.59 -0.40 30.40
CA ALA A 29 2.87 -0.11 29.16
C ALA A 29 3.78 0.50 28.07
N LEU A 30 4.56 1.52 28.41
CA LEU A 30 5.53 2.13 27.50
C LEU A 30 6.64 1.13 27.13
N GLN A 31 7.19 0.45 28.12
CA GLN A 31 8.31 -0.46 27.96
C GLN A 31 7.97 -1.67 27.11
N LEU A 32 6.76 -2.20 27.24
CA LEU A 32 6.25 -3.30 26.42
C LEU A 32 6.06 -2.83 24.97
N ASN A 33 5.47 -1.65 24.78
CA ASN A 33 5.31 -1.07 23.45
C ASN A 33 6.66 -0.89 22.75
N ASN A 34 7.64 -0.30 23.45
CA ASN A 34 9.00 -0.15 22.96
C ASN A 34 9.66 -1.49 22.67
N ALA A 35 9.52 -2.48 23.56
CA ALA A 35 10.14 -3.80 23.36
C ALA A 35 9.60 -4.51 22.10
N VAL A 36 8.29 -4.47 21.86
CA VAL A 36 7.67 -5.04 20.65
C VAL A 36 8.14 -4.28 19.40
N ARG A 37 8.18 -2.95 19.44
CA ARG A 37 8.67 -2.12 18.33
C ARG A 37 10.14 -2.36 18.03
N PHE A 38 11.00 -2.36 19.03
CA PHE A 38 12.43 -2.61 18.89
C PHE A 38 12.68 -3.99 18.28
N PHE A 39 11.95 -5.00 18.75
CA PHE A 39 12.02 -6.33 18.15
C PHE A 39 11.63 -6.30 16.67
N ALA A 40 10.49 -5.70 16.33
CA ALA A 40 10.01 -5.59 14.95
C ALA A 40 10.95 -4.77 14.04
N CYS A 41 11.62 -3.75 14.56
CA CYS A 41 12.60 -2.93 13.85
C CYS A 41 13.99 -3.58 13.75
N GLY A 42 14.15 -4.84 14.18
CA GLY A 42 15.43 -5.56 14.06
C GLY A 42 16.51 -5.07 15.04
N VAL A 43 16.12 -4.43 16.15
CA VAL A 43 17.08 -4.03 17.18
C VAL A 43 17.78 -5.28 17.73
N SER A 44 19.11 -5.25 17.73
CA SER A 44 19.95 -6.35 18.22
C SER A 44 19.64 -6.68 19.68
N GLU A 45 19.85 -7.93 20.06
CA GLU A 45 19.61 -8.40 21.44
C GLU A 45 20.38 -7.57 22.46
N ARG A 46 21.67 -7.28 22.21
CA ARG A 46 22.51 -6.44 23.07
C ARG A 46 21.94 -5.03 23.27
N VAL A 47 21.45 -4.39 22.21
CA VAL A 47 20.86 -3.05 22.32
C VAL A 47 19.53 -3.13 23.06
N HIS A 48 18.72 -4.16 22.81
CA HIS A 48 17.46 -4.39 23.53
C HIS A 48 17.72 -4.57 25.02
N GLU A 49 18.67 -5.42 25.40
CA GLU A 49 19.07 -5.64 26.80
C GLU A 49 19.51 -4.35 27.48
N TYR A 50 20.31 -3.53 26.79
CA TYR A 50 20.72 -2.22 27.30
C TYR A 50 19.51 -1.29 27.52
N MET A 51 18.58 -1.23 26.56
CA MET A 51 17.35 -0.44 26.71
C MET A 51 16.45 -0.97 27.84
N ASN A 52 16.44 -2.29 28.06
CA ASN A 52 15.75 -2.89 29.19
C ASN A 52 16.40 -2.55 30.54
N TYR A 53 17.74 -2.55 30.59
CA TYR A 53 18.53 -2.15 31.75
C TYR A 53 18.23 -0.70 32.15
N LEU A 54 18.16 0.21 31.17
CA LEU A 54 17.79 1.61 31.39
C LEU A 54 16.31 1.81 31.79
N GLY A 55 15.47 0.77 31.68
CA GLY A 55 14.03 0.87 31.94
C GLY A 55 13.22 1.49 30.81
N LEU A 56 13.79 1.59 29.61
CA LEU A 56 13.13 2.10 28.40
C LEU A 56 12.35 1.03 27.62
N ALA A 57 12.71 -0.24 27.82
CA ALA A 57 12.03 -1.38 27.21
C ALA A 57 11.80 -2.51 28.22
N SER A 58 10.82 -3.37 27.94
CA SER A 58 10.69 -4.67 28.62
C SER A 58 11.69 -5.66 28.03
N ALA A 59 11.90 -6.79 28.73
CA ALA A 59 12.82 -7.82 28.25
C ALA A 59 12.36 -8.35 26.87
N ARG A 60 13.32 -8.86 26.09
CA ARG A 60 13.05 -9.42 24.76
C ARG A 60 12.09 -10.61 24.83
N SER A 61 12.20 -11.45 25.87
CA SER A 61 11.27 -12.54 26.16
C SER A 61 9.83 -12.05 26.38
N THR A 62 9.65 -10.89 27.04
CA THR A 62 8.33 -10.27 27.21
C THR A 62 7.77 -9.77 25.88
N ALA A 63 8.60 -9.20 25.00
CA ALA A 63 8.18 -8.81 23.66
C ALA A 63 7.74 -10.02 22.83
N LEU A 64 8.49 -11.13 22.88
CA LEU A 64 8.12 -12.38 22.21
C LEU A 64 6.82 -12.97 22.76
N ALA A 65 6.64 -12.98 24.07
CA ALA A 65 5.38 -13.43 24.69
C ALA A 65 4.19 -12.56 24.22
N ALA A 66 4.36 -11.23 24.20
CA ALA A 66 3.35 -10.32 23.70
C ALA A 66 3.04 -10.54 22.20
N LEU A 67 4.06 -10.75 21.37
CA LEU A 67 3.89 -11.11 19.96
C LEU A 67 3.13 -12.45 19.80
N SER A 68 3.41 -13.45 20.64
CA SER A 68 2.66 -14.71 20.64
C SER A 68 1.19 -14.49 21.01
N THR A 69 0.90 -13.65 22.01
CA THR A 69 -0.48 -13.29 22.36
C THR A 69 -1.16 -12.55 21.21
N LEU A 70 -0.50 -11.55 20.63
CA LEU A 70 -1.02 -10.80 19.47
C LEU A 70 -1.28 -11.71 18.28
N SER A 71 -0.42 -12.70 18.02
CA SER A 71 -0.63 -13.70 16.97
C SER A 71 -1.90 -14.52 17.23
N SER A 72 -2.11 -14.98 18.46
CA SER A 72 -3.31 -15.74 18.82
C SER A 72 -4.59 -14.90 18.74
N GLU A 73 -4.55 -13.64 19.16
CA GLU A 73 -5.68 -12.73 19.03
C GLU A 73 -5.96 -12.36 17.56
N GLY A 74 -4.91 -12.17 16.75
CA GLY A 74 -5.02 -11.97 15.31
C GLY A 74 -5.68 -13.16 14.61
N GLU A 75 -5.28 -14.39 14.95
CA GLU A 75 -5.92 -15.60 14.43
C GLU A 75 -7.41 -15.64 14.78
N LYS A 76 -7.77 -15.38 16.04
CA LYS A 76 -9.19 -15.32 16.46
C LYS A 76 -9.95 -14.24 15.71
N ALA A 77 -9.34 -13.08 15.50
CA ALA A 77 -9.96 -11.97 14.77
C ALA A 77 -10.20 -12.32 13.30
N ILE A 78 -9.22 -12.92 12.61
CA ILE A 78 -9.37 -13.40 11.23
C ILE A 78 -10.51 -14.42 11.15
N ARG A 79 -10.50 -15.43 12.02
CA ARG A 79 -11.56 -16.45 12.05
C ARG A 79 -12.93 -15.83 12.33
N ALA A 80 -13.03 -14.84 13.22
CA ALA A 80 -14.28 -14.16 13.50
C ALA A 80 -14.78 -13.31 12.34
N ALA A 81 -13.86 -12.60 11.66
CA ALA A 81 -14.17 -11.77 10.49
C ALA A 81 -14.61 -12.62 9.29
N MET A 82 -14.00 -13.79 9.10
CA MET A 82 -14.29 -14.69 7.98
C MET A 82 -15.54 -15.55 8.19
N LYS A 83 -16.11 -15.63 9.40
CA LYS A 83 -17.37 -16.33 9.65
C LYS A 83 -18.51 -15.83 8.76
N LEU A 84 -19.46 -16.72 8.47
CA LEU A 84 -20.71 -16.34 7.81
C LEU A 84 -21.52 -15.48 8.76
N HIS A 85 -21.82 -14.25 8.36
CA HIS A 85 -22.72 -13.35 9.09
C HIS A 85 -24.02 -13.23 8.30
N GLN A 86 -25.14 -13.64 8.90
CA GLN A 86 -26.46 -13.46 8.27
C GLN A 86 -26.72 -11.97 8.05
N GLY A 87 -27.17 -11.62 6.84
CA GLY A 87 -27.49 -10.24 6.47
C GLY A 87 -26.29 -9.39 6.02
N VAL A 88 -25.07 -9.93 6.01
CA VAL A 88 -23.92 -9.26 5.39
C VAL A 88 -23.69 -9.87 3.99
N PRO A 89 -24.01 -9.15 2.91
CA PRO A 89 -24.00 -9.71 1.56
C PRO A 89 -22.58 -9.92 1.01
N LEU A 90 -21.59 -9.24 1.58
CA LEU A 90 -20.21 -9.23 1.12
C LEU A 90 -19.26 -9.84 2.13
N ALA A 91 -18.44 -10.78 1.67
CA ALA A 91 -17.32 -11.30 2.43
C ALA A 91 -16.21 -10.24 2.55
N PRO A 92 -15.32 -10.35 3.56
CA PRO A 92 -14.08 -9.59 3.55
C PRO A 92 -13.33 -9.77 2.24
N THR A 93 -12.80 -8.66 1.72
CA THR A 93 -11.97 -8.66 0.52
C THR A 93 -10.56 -9.09 0.87
N LEU A 94 -9.86 -9.75 -0.04
CA LEU A 94 -8.52 -10.29 0.21
C LEU A 94 -7.51 -9.50 -0.63
N CYS A 95 -6.38 -9.15 -0.02
CA CYS A 95 -5.23 -8.62 -0.73
C CYS A 95 -4.02 -9.49 -0.41
N ILE A 96 -3.29 -9.89 -1.45
CA ILE A 96 -2.06 -10.65 -1.32
C ILE A 96 -1.02 -10.10 -2.28
N ASP A 97 0.23 -10.15 -1.84
CA ASP A 97 1.36 -9.74 -2.66
C ASP A 97 2.61 -10.49 -2.19
N ASN A 98 3.62 -10.54 -3.04
CA ASN A 98 4.85 -11.24 -2.74
C ASN A 98 5.65 -10.50 -1.65
N ILE A 99 6.44 -11.26 -0.89
CA ILE A 99 7.42 -10.70 0.03
C ILE A 99 8.74 -11.44 -0.13
N ASP A 100 9.72 -10.69 -0.63
CA ASP A 100 11.09 -11.16 -0.81
C ASP A 100 11.99 -10.50 0.24
N MET A 101 12.50 -11.32 1.17
CA MET A 101 13.48 -10.90 2.16
C MET A 101 14.86 -11.37 1.74
N GLU A 102 15.69 -10.44 1.29
CA GLU A 102 17.05 -10.72 0.85
C GLU A 102 18.03 -10.72 2.04
N GLN A 103 18.56 -11.89 2.38
CA GLN A 103 19.72 -12.00 3.25
C GLN A 103 20.99 -11.88 2.40
N ARG A 104 21.59 -10.69 2.40
CA ARG A 104 22.86 -10.46 1.71
C ARG A 104 24.06 -10.86 2.56
N VAL A 105 24.99 -11.56 1.93
CA VAL A 105 26.32 -11.79 2.49
C VAL A 105 27.30 -10.82 1.83
N HIS A 106 28.04 -10.05 2.62
CA HIS A 106 29.01 -9.08 2.11
C HIS A 106 30.22 -9.72 1.41
N GLN A 107 30.65 -10.91 1.87
CA GLN A 107 31.76 -11.66 1.30
C GLN A 107 31.29 -13.08 0.95
N PRO A 108 30.91 -13.34 -0.31
CA PRO A 108 30.48 -14.65 -0.75
C PRO A 108 31.63 -15.66 -0.66
N SER A 109 31.35 -16.88 -0.20
CA SER A 109 32.28 -18.02 -0.22
C SER A 109 31.55 -19.32 -0.57
N VAL A 110 32.28 -20.42 -0.73
CA VAL A 110 31.67 -21.74 -0.97
C VAL A 110 30.85 -22.13 0.26
N GLY A 111 29.53 -22.18 0.13
CA GLY A 111 28.59 -22.44 1.23
C GLY A 111 28.01 -21.18 1.89
N LEU A 112 28.55 -19.99 1.59
CA LEU A 112 28.05 -18.72 2.12
C LEU A 112 27.65 -17.80 0.95
N ARG A 113 26.38 -17.86 0.57
CA ARG A 113 25.82 -17.07 -0.52
C ARG A 113 24.64 -16.25 0.00
N SER A 114 24.39 -15.12 -0.62
CA SER A 114 23.14 -14.39 -0.41
C SER A 114 21.96 -15.30 -0.73
N HIS A 115 20.92 -15.21 0.08
CA HIS A 115 19.72 -16.01 -0.04
C HIS A 115 18.50 -15.09 0.00
N THR A 116 17.53 -15.32 -0.89
CA THR A 116 16.25 -14.61 -0.85
C THR A 116 15.20 -15.55 -0.29
N PHE A 117 14.67 -15.20 0.87
CA PHE A 117 13.47 -15.86 1.39
C PHE A 117 12.27 -15.29 0.63
N ARG A 118 11.55 -16.17 -0.05
CA ARG A 118 10.34 -15.82 -0.80
C ARG A 118 9.14 -16.28 -0.03
N GLY A 119 8.14 -15.42 0.08
CA GLY A 119 6.86 -15.76 0.67
C GLY A 119 5.77 -14.88 0.09
N THR A 120 4.62 -14.90 0.75
CA THR A 120 3.48 -14.06 0.42
C THR A 120 2.95 -13.45 1.71
N TRP A 121 2.72 -12.14 1.68
CA TRP A 121 2.00 -11.43 2.73
C TRP A 121 0.59 -11.12 2.24
N GLY A 122 -0.29 -10.76 3.18
CA GLY A 122 -1.64 -10.36 2.80
C GLY A 122 -2.47 -9.91 3.99
N TYR A 123 -3.64 -9.39 3.69
CA TYR A 123 -4.63 -8.98 4.67
C TYR A 123 -6.03 -9.20 4.14
N ILE A 124 -6.99 -9.29 5.06
CA ILE A 124 -8.39 -9.15 4.73
C ILE A 124 -8.84 -7.73 5.07
N HIS A 125 -9.60 -7.13 4.16
CA HIS A 125 -10.21 -5.81 4.34
C HIS A 125 -11.71 -6.01 4.54
N LEU A 126 -12.15 -5.64 5.75
CA LEU A 126 -13.54 -5.74 6.16
C LEU A 126 -14.37 -4.69 5.41
N PRO A 127 -15.56 -5.06 4.89
CA PRO A 127 -16.45 -4.09 4.27
C PRO A 127 -16.79 -2.96 5.23
N ASN A 128 -16.66 -1.72 4.76
CA ASN A 128 -17.05 -0.56 5.54
C ASN A 128 -18.58 -0.57 5.73
N LYS A 129 -19.04 -0.52 6.98
CA LYS A 129 -20.48 -0.57 7.30
C LYS A 129 -21.27 0.60 6.72
N GLU A 130 -20.74 1.82 6.83
CA GLU A 130 -21.38 3.03 6.31
C GLU A 130 -21.51 2.98 4.78
N LEU A 131 -20.55 2.36 4.10
CA LEU A 131 -20.63 2.11 2.67
C LEU A 131 -21.68 1.05 2.35
N LEU A 132 -21.67 -0.09 3.05
CA LEU A 132 -22.64 -1.16 2.84
C LEU A 132 -24.08 -0.67 3.03
N ASP A 133 -24.33 0.19 4.02
CA ASP A 133 -25.66 0.75 4.30
C ASP A 133 -26.20 1.66 3.17
N GLN A 134 -25.33 2.10 2.25
CA GLN A 134 -25.71 2.93 1.09
C GLN A 134 -25.93 2.12 -0.20
N LEU A 135 -25.56 0.84 -0.21
CA LEU A 135 -25.67 -0.01 -1.40
C LEU A 135 -27.02 -0.73 -1.44
N ASP A 136 -27.52 -1.00 -2.64
CA ASP A 136 -28.72 -1.83 -2.82
C ASP A 136 -28.37 -3.31 -2.56
N PRO A 137 -28.92 -3.96 -1.51
CA PRO A 137 -28.63 -5.36 -1.22
C PRO A 137 -29.04 -6.32 -2.35
N ALA A 138 -30.00 -5.94 -3.20
CA ALA A 138 -30.43 -6.77 -4.33
C ALA A 138 -29.40 -6.82 -5.46
N GLU A 139 -28.48 -5.85 -5.52
CA GLU A 139 -27.37 -5.80 -6.50
C GLU A 139 -26.08 -6.44 -5.95
N LEU A 140 -26.07 -6.87 -4.69
CA LEU A 140 -24.92 -7.47 -4.01
C LEU A 140 -24.98 -9.01 -4.02
N ASP A 141 -25.25 -9.58 -5.20
CA ASP A 141 -25.28 -11.04 -5.39
C ASP A 141 -24.55 -11.51 -6.68
N LEU A 142 -24.34 -12.82 -6.77
CA LEU A 142 -23.65 -13.43 -7.92
C LEU A 142 -24.43 -13.30 -9.25
N LYS A 143 -25.76 -13.20 -9.18
CA LYS A 143 -26.60 -13.08 -10.38
C LYS A 143 -26.44 -11.68 -10.98
N ALA A 144 -26.51 -10.63 -10.16
CA ALA A 144 -26.24 -9.26 -10.55
C ALA A 144 -24.83 -9.13 -11.12
N PHE A 145 -23.82 -9.71 -10.44
CA PHE A 145 -22.45 -9.75 -10.95
C PHE A 145 -22.35 -10.38 -12.36
N HIS A 146 -22.90 -11.57 -12.57
CA HIS A 146 -22.87 -12.21 -13.89
C HIS A 146 -23.62 -11.42 -14.96
N GLN A 147 -24.73 -10.77 -14.61
CA GLN A 147 -25.48 -9.93 -15.55
C GLN A 147 -24.66 -8.70 -15.96
N ALA A 148 -23.96 -8.07 -15.01
CA ALA A 148 -23.03 -6.98 -15.30
C ALA A 148 -21.85 -7.46 -16.17
N MET A 149 -21.24 -8.61 -15.88
CA MET A 149 -20.12 -9.13 -16.68
C MET A 149 -20.52 -9.43 -18.14
N ARG A 150 -21.75 -9.88 -18.38
CA ARG A 150 -22.26 -10.11 -19.75
C ARG A 150 -22.39 -8.82 -20.56
N SER A 151 -22.71 -7.69 -19.94
CA SER A 151 -22.78 -6.41 -20.66
C SER A 151 -21.39 -5.95 -21.09
N VAL A 152 -20.36 -6.26 -20.29
CA VAL A 152 -18.95 -5.97 -20.60
C VAL A 152 -18.44 -6.85 -21.74
N GLU A 153 -18.83 -8.12 -21.83
CA GLU A 153 -18.40 -9.04 -22.91
C GLU A 153 -18.72 -8.50 -24.32
N GLN A 154 -19.83 -7.76 -24.44
CA GLN A 154 -20.27 -7.17 -25.70
C GLN A 154 -19.80 -5.71 -25.90
N MET A 155 -19.11 -5.15 -24.90
CA MET A 155 -18.67 -3.77 -24.93
C MET A 155 -17.55 -3.59 -25.96
N THR A 156 -17.76 -2.72 -26.95
CA THR A 156 -16.69 -2.32 -27.87
C THR A 156 -15.96 -1.12 -27.30
N ILE A 157 -14.69 -1.30 -26.93
CA ILE A 157 -13.84 -0.21 -26.45
C ILE A 157 -13.56 0.76 -27.59
N GLN A 158 -13.91 2.03 -27.41
CA GLN A 158 -13.67 3.11 -28.36
C GLN A 158 -12.68 4.12 -27.77
N PRO A 159 -11.78 4.72 -28.56
CA PRO A 159 -10.79 5.67 -28.05
C PRO A 159 -11.39 6.85 -27.26
N HIS A 160 -12.58 7.33 -27.64
CA HIS A 160 -13.23 8.44 -26.95
C HIS A 160 -13.64 8.12 -25.50
N MET A 161 -13.74 6.83 -25.12
CA MET A 161 -14.05 6.42 -23.75
C MET A 161 -12.94 6.78 -22.76
N PHE A 162 -11.73 7.08 -23.26
CA PHE A 162 -10.58 7.49 -22.46
C PHE A 162 -10.31 9.00 -22.56
N LEU A 163 -11.12 9.75 -23.32
CA LEU A 163 -10.98 11.20 -23.40
C LEU A 163 -11.77 11.84 -22.27
N PRO A 164 -11.23 12.90 -21.64
CA PRO A 164 -11.95 13.60 -20.58
C PRO A 164 -13.21 14.26 -21.16
N SER A 165 -14.31 14.19 -20.42
CA SER A 165 -15.51 14.97 -20.65
C SER A 165 -15.25 16.47 -20.53
N ALA A 166 -16.18 17.29 -21.03
CA ALA A 166 -16.06 18.75 -20.93
C ALA A 166 -15.94 19.25 -19.48
N SER A 167 -16.63 18.61 -18.53
CA SER A 167 -16.51 18.91 -17.10
C SER A 167 -15.15 18.53 -16.53
N GLU A 168 -14.60 17.38 -16.92
CA GLU A 168 -13.28 16.93 -16.47
C GLU A 168 -12.17 17.82 -17.03
N GLN A 169 -12.27 18.24 -18.30
CA GLN A 169 -11.34 19.21 -18.90
C GLN A 169 -11.37 20.55 -18.15
N GLN A 170 -12.57 21.04 -17.80
CA GLN A 170 -12.69 22.29 -17.05
C GLN A 170 -12.07 22.16 -15.64
N TYR A 171 -12.22 20.99 -15.01
CA TYR A 171 -11.58 20.70 -13.74
C TYR A 171 -10.05 20.63 -13.88
N GLU A 172 -9.53 19.95 -14.90
CA GLU A 172 -8.10 19.87 -15.22
C GLU A 172 -7.47 21.27 -15.40
N ILE A 173 -8.16 22.18 -16.09
CA ILE A 173 -7.73 23.59 -16.22
C ILE A 173 -7.58 24.23 -14.84
N SER A 174 -8.47 23.95 -13.90
CA SER A 174 -8.40 24.49 -12.54
C SER A 174 -7.18 23.93 -11.79
N VAL A 175 -6.88 22.63 -11.95
CA VAL A 175 -5.70 21.97 -11.37
C VAL A 175 -4.41 22.60 -11.89
N VAL A 176 -4.27 22.75 -13.21
CA VAL A 176 -3.09 23.36 -13.82
C VAL A 176 -2.93 24.81 -13.35
N LYS A 177 -4.01 25.59 -13.30
CA LYS A 177 -3.97 26.97 -12.78
C LYS A 177 -3.52 27.02 -11.32
N SER A 178 -4.02 26.12 -10.47
CA SER A 178 -3.62 26.05 -9.06
C SER A 178 -2.16 25.68 -8.89
N GLN A 179 -1.66 24.73 -9.67
CA GLN A 179 -0.25 24.34 -9.68
C GLN A 179 0.67 25.48 -10.14
N ILE A 180 0.28 26.24 -11.18
CA ILE A 180 1.01 27.45 -11.60
C ILE A 180 0.98 28.52 -10.51
N ALA A 181 -0.19 28.77 -9.92
CA ALA A 181 -0.36 29.74 -8.84
C ALA A 181 0.48 29.39 -7.62
N LYS A 182 0.61 28.10 -7.29
CA LYS A 182 1.49 27.60 -6.23
C LYS A 182 2.93 27.99 -6.49
N VAL A 183 3.49 27.65 -7.65
CA VAL A 183 4.89 27.98 -8.01
C VAL A 183 5.11 29.50 -8.03
N LEU A 184 4.18 30.26 -8.62
CA LEU A 184 4.23 31.71 -8.63
C LEU A 184 4.30 32.29 -7.21
N THR A 185 3.43 31.81 -6.33
CA THR A 185 3.29 32.33 -4.95
C THR A 185 4.46 31.93 -4.06
N GLU A 186 4.97 30.71 -4.23
CA GLU A 186 6.05 30.17 -3.40
C GLU A 186 7.43 30.75 -3.77
N TYR A 187 7.69 31.00 -5.06
CA TYR A 187 9.04 31.28 -5.53
C TYR A 187 9.25 32.66 -6.16
N LEU A 188 8.19 33.34 -6.62
CA LEU A 188 8.35 34.52 -7.50
C LEU A 188 7.65 35.78 -7.00
N ALA A 189 6.40 35.67 -6.53
CA ALA A 189 5.59 36.84 -6.22
C ALA A 189 4.59 36.57 -5.09
N THR A 190 4.11 37.64 -4.46
CA THR A 190 2.98 37.57 -3.53
C THR A 190 1.83 38.40 -4.11
N PRO A 191 0.59 37.89 -4.15
CA PRO A 191 -0.54 38.65 -4.67
C PRO A 191 -0.80 39.90 -3.81
N SER A 192 -0.98 41.03 -4.48
CA SER A 192 -1.31 42.32 -3.84
C SER A 192 -2.65 42.26 -3.10
N ASP A 193 -3.60 41.49 -3.64
CA ASP A 193 -4.88 41.17 -2.99
C ASP A 193 -5.06 39.66 -2.94
N LYS A 194 -5.01 39.09 -1.74
CA LYS A 194 -5.17 37.65 -1.52
C LYS A 194 -6.58 37.16 -1.81
N SER A 195 -7.59 38.03 -1.78
CA SER A 195 -8.98 37.64 -2.03
C SER A 195 -9.27 37.35 -3.50
N LEU A 196 -8.47 37.92 -4.40
CA LEU A 196 -8.56 37.73 -5.85
C LEU A 196 -7.54 36.69 -6.38
N ALA A 197 -6.73 36.12 -5.50
CA ALA A 197 -5.68 35.17 -5.89
C ALA A 197 -6.28 33.84 -6.35
N ILE A 198 -5.68 33.25 -7.38
CA ILE A 198 -5.99 31.88 -7.79
C ILE A 198 -5.59 30.93 -6.63
N PRO A 199 -6.46 30.00 -6.21
CA PRO A 199 -6.13 29.03 -5.17
C PRO A 199 -4.89 28.20 -5.55
N THR A 200 -3.95 28.04 -4.62
CA THR A 200 -2.73 27.23 -4.84
C THR A 200 -2.99 25.72 -4.76
N GLU A 201 -4.17 25.33 -4.27
CA GLU A 201 -4.64 23.95 -4.21
C GLU A 201 -5.96 23.86 -4.98
N PRO A 202 -6.11 22.88 -5.90
CA PRO A 202 -7.38 22.66 -6.56
C PRO A 202 -8.43 22.15 -5.58
N ALA A 203 -9.71 22.36 -5.92
CA ALA A 203 -10.81 21.76 -5.17
C ALA A 203 -10.68 20.23 -5.20
N PRO A 204 -10.90 19.50 -4.08
CA PRO A 204 -10.83 18.04 -4.08
C PRO A 204 -11.80 17.41 -5.11
N LEU A 205 -11.29 16.49 -5.94
CA LEU A 205 -12.11 15.66 -6.82
C LEU A 205 -12.46 14.36 -6.10
N ASP A 206 -13.76 14.06 -5.99
CA ASP A 206 -14.30 12.85 -5.37
C ASP A 206 -13.57 12.43 -4.09
N PRO A 207 -13.55 13.30 -3.06
CA PRO A 207 -12.78 13.07 -1.85
C PRO A 207 -13.24 11.78 -1.16
N ILE A 208 -12.32 10.84 -1.02
CA ILE A 208 -12.56 9.62 -0.24
C ILE A 208 -12.46 9.91 1.26
N SER A 209 -13.17 9.10 2.06
CA SER A 209 -13.12 9.22 3.51
C SER A 209 -11.70 9.01 4.04
N PRO A 210 -11.17 9.91 4.91
CA PRO A 210 -9.87 9.72 5.54
C PRO A 210 -9.91 8.68 6.68
N LYS A 211 -11.06 8.02 6.89
CA LYS A 211 -11.24 6.99 7.91
C LYS A 211 -10.34 5.80 7.58
N LYS A 212 -9.52 5.41 8.56
CA LYS A 212 -8.66 4.24 8.44
C LYS A 212 -9.50 3.00 8.10
N PRO A 213 -9.12 2.20 7.08
CA PRO A 213 -9.82 0.95 6.77
C PRO A 213 -9.60 -0.09 7.86
N ASP A 214 -10.60 -0.95 8.04
CA ASP A 214 -10.54 -2.07 8.97
C ASP A 214 -9.83 -3.26 8.28
N LEU A 215 -8.54 -3.40 8.57
CA LEU A 215 -7.68 -4.43 8.00
C LEU A 215 -7.25 -5.44 9.06
N LEU A 216 -7.26 -6.72 8.71
CA LEU A 216 -6.67 -7.79 9.53
C LEU A 216 -5.56 -8.48 8.72
N MET A 217 -4.33 -8.38 9.20
CA MET A 217 -3.16 -8.99 8.56
C MET A 217 -3.24 -10.51 8.67
N LEU A 218 -3.06 -11.21 7.55
CA LEU A 218 -2.88 -12.65 7.53
C LEU A 218 -1.51 -12.99 8.14
N LYS A 219 -1.42 -14.20 8.71
CA LYS A 219 -0.13 -14.77 9.06
C LYS A 219 0.70 -14.94 7.79
N LEU A 220 1.94 -14.48 7.86
CA LEU A 220 2.92 -14.58 6.77
C LEU A 220 2.99 -16.00 6.24
N MET A 221 2.95 -16.13 4.91
CA MET A 221 2.93 -17.41 4.23
C MET A 221 4.31 -17.67 3.63
N THR A 222 4.84 -18.88 3.85
CA THR A 222 6.13 -19.29 3.28
C THR A 222 6.03 -19.73 1.83
N ALA A 223 4.80 -19.98 1.35
CA ALA A 223 4.54 -20.19 -0.06
C ALA A 223 4.69 -18.86 -0.81
N SER A 224 5.20 -18.91 -2.03
CA SER A 224 5.36 -17.75 -2.90
C SER A 224 4.30 -17.77 -4.01
N ASP A 225 3.61 -16.67 -4.19
CA ASP A 225 2.67 -16.40 -5.26
C ASP A 225 3.32 -16.18 -6.64
N ASN A 226 4.66 -16.22 -6.72
CA ASN A 226 5.42 -16.09 -7.96
C ASN A 226 5.37 -17.34 -8.88
N SER A 227 4.45 -18.28 -8.62
CA SER A 227 4.20 -19.45 -9.47
C SER A 227 2.78 -19.97 -9.33
N ALA A 228 2.29 -20.72 -10.33
CA ALA A 228 0.97 -21.35 -10.27
C ALA A 228 0.83 -22.35 -9.10
N GLU A 229 1.85 -23.17 -8.86
CA GLU A 229 1.86 -24.11 -7.72
C GLU A 229 1.82 -23.35 -6.39
N GLY A 230 2.70 -22.36 -6.24
CA GLY A 230 2.79 -21.56 -5.03
C GLY A 230 1.52 -20.75 -4.75
N MET A 231 0.85 -20.24 -5.80
CA MET A 231 -0.49 -19.66 -5.68
C MET A 231 -1.51 -20.64 -5.07
N GLY A 232 -1.48 -21.91 -5.50
CA GLY A 232 -2.33 -22.93 -4.91
C GLY A 232 -2.05 -23.15 -3.41
N GLN A 233 -0.76 -23.16 -3.04
CA GLN A 233 -0.33 -23.28 -1.64
C GLN A 233 -0.72 -22.06 -0.80
N VAL A 234 -0.64 -20.85 -1.37
CA VAL A 234 -1.11 -19.60 -0.75
C VAL A 234 -2.60 -19.67 -0.46
N LEU A 235 -3.43 -20.04 -1.44
CA LEU A 235 -4.88 -20.19 -1.23
C LEU A 235 -5.21 -21.20 -0.13
N GLN A 236 -4.50 -22.33 -0.09
CA GLN A 236 -4.69 -23.35 0.95
C GLN A 236 -4.32 -22.83 2.35
N SER A 237 -3.27 -22.01 2.45
CA SER A 237 -2.89 -21.34 3.69
C SER A 237 -3.96 -20.35 4.15
N ILE A 238 -4.53 -19.56 3.24
CA ILE A 238 -5.61 -18.61 3.56
C ILE A 238 -6.85 -19.33 4.07
N ILE A 239 -7.25 -20.42 3.42
CA ILE A 239 -8.36 -21.28 3.88
C ILE A 239 -8.08 -21.77 5.31
N SER A 240 -6.87 -22.27 5.58
CA SER A 240 -6.48 -22.72 6.93
C SER A 240 -6.57 -21.62 7.98
N GLN A 241 -6.07 -20.42 7.65
CA GLN A 241 -6.08 -19.26 8.55
C GLN A 241 -7.48 -18.71 8.82
N SER A 242 -8.35 -18.69 7.80
CA SER A 242 -9.74 -18.26 7.93
C SER A 242 -10.57 -19.19 8.83
N GLY A 243 -10.17 -20.46 8.96
CA GLY A 243 -10.95 -21.46 9.68
C GLY A 243 -12.25 -21.88 9.02
N MET A 244 -12.45 -21.48 7.77
CA MET A 244 -13.61 -21.87 6.99
C MET A 244 -13.44 -23.27 6.42
N LYS A 245 -14.54 -23.96 6.19
CA LYS A 245 -14.52 -25.14 5.33
C LYS A 245 -14.25 -24.69 3.90
N VAL A 246 -13.62 -25.58 3.12
CA VAL A 246 -13.36 -25.38 1.70
C VAL A 246 -14.64 -24.94 0.98
N ALA A 247 -15.74 -25.68 1.09
CA ALA A 247 -17.02 -25.34 0.46
C ALA A 247 -17.55 -23.94 0.86
N ASP A 248 -17.42 -23.54 2.13
CA ASP A 248 -17.88 -22.22 2.58
C ASP A 248 -17.02 -21.09 2.02
N PHE A 249 -15.71 -21.35 1.84
CA PHE A 249 -14.78 -20.39 1.23
C PHE A 249 -15.07 -20.27 -0.28
N PHE A 250 -15.32 -21.40 -0.94
CA PHE A 250 -15.68 -21.48 -2.36
C PHE A 250 -17.06 -20.89 -2.68
N GLY A 251 -18.03 -21.00 -1.77
CA GLY A 251 -19.37 -20.43 -1.92
C GLY A 251 -19.42 -18.91 -1.89
N ARG A 252 -18.27 -18.22 -1.82
CA ARG A 252 -18.17 -16.76 -1.77
C ARG A 252 -17.33 -16.24 -2.93
N LEU A 253 -17.77 -15.13 -3.50
CA LEU A 253 -16.90 -14.32 -4.34
C LEU A 253 -15.78 -13.75 -3.47
N GLN A 254 -14.53 -13.98 -3.86
CA GLN A 254 -13.36 -13.40 -3.18
C GLN A 254 -12.68 -12.44 -4.16
N PRO A 255 -12.79 -11.12 -3.95
CA PRO A 255 -11.97 -10.17 -4.69
C PRO A 255 -10.54 -10.26 -4.17
N MET A 256 -9.59 -10.42 -5.08
CA MET A 256 -8.16 -10.47 -4.79
C MET A 256 -7.45 -9.34 -5.54
N ASP A 257 -7.09 -8.30 -4.79
CA ASP A 257 -6.27 -7.18 -5.25
C ASP A 257 -4.80 -7.62 -5.23
N GLY A 258 -4.14 -7.62 -6.39
CA GLY A 258 -2.75 -8.06 -6.51
C GLY A 258 -2.05 -7.46 -7.73
N ASP A 259 -0.74 -7.67 -7.79
CA ASP A 259 0.07 -7.26 -8.93
C ASP A 259 -0.21 -8.13 -10.19
N LEU A 260 0.25 -7.67 -11.35
CA LEU A 260 0.01 -8.37 -12.61
C LEU A 260 0.59 -9.80 -12.62
N GLY A 261 1.73 -10.03 -11.97
CA GLY A 261 2.39 -11.33 -11.90
C GLY A 261 1.56 -12.32 -11.08
N THR A 262 1.07 -11.91 -9.91
CA THR A 262 0.18 -12.71 -9.05
C THR A 262 -1.10 -13.08 -9.81
N VAL A 263 -1.71 -12.13 -10.53
CA VAL A 263 -2.89 -12.38 -11.36
C VAL A 263 -2.59 -13.38 -12.49
N GLN A 264 -1.44 -13.25 -13.16
CA GLN A 264 -1.02 -14.16 -14.22
C GLN A 264 -0.78 -15.58 -13.69
N ASN A 265 -0.12 -15.72 -12.54
CA ASN A 265 0.13 -17.02 -11.90
C ASN A 265 -1.15 -17.70 -11.46
N PHE A 266 -2.12 -16.92 -10.95
CA PHE A 266 -3.45 -17.43 -10.65
C PHE A 266 -4.18 -17.91 -11.91
N ASN A 267 -4.17 -17.14 -12.99
CA ASN A 267 -4.81 -17.55 -14.25
C ASN A 267 -4.11 -18.77 -14.88
N CYS A 268 -2.79 -18.89 -14.71
CA CYS A 268 -2.03 -20.08 -15.09
C CYS A 268 -2.49 -21.31 -14.28
N LEU A 269 -2.61 -21.18 -12.96
CA LEU A 269 -3.16 -22.22 -12.08
C LEU A 269 -4.57 -22.64 -12.54
N ARG A 270 -5.47 -21.68 -12.79
CA ARG A 270 -6.82 -21.95 -13.30
C ARG A 270 -6.77 -22.72 -14.62
N SER A 271 -5.91 -22.31 -15.55
CA SER A 271 -5.75 -22.96 -16.85
C SER A 271 -5.24 -24.40 -16.72
N GLN A 272 -4.32 -24.68 -15.78
CA GLN A 272 -3.82 -26.04 -15.51
C GLN A 272 -4.89 -26.97 -14.93
N ARG A 273 -5.94 -26.41 -14.31
CA ARG A 273 -7.07 -27.16 -13.74
C ARG A 273 -8.22 -27.33 -14.73
N LEU A 274 -8.10 -26.79 -15.94
CA LEU A 274 -9.05 -27.02 -17.03
C LEU A 274 -8.66 -28.27 -17.84
N PRO A 275 -9.65 -29.06 -18.31
CA PRO A 275 -11.08 -28.93 -18.02
C PRO A 275 -11.45 -29.61 -16.69
N SER A 276 -12.30 -28.97 -15.89
CA SER A 276 -13.05 -29.63 -14.81
C SER A 276 -14.52 -29.23 -14.89
N SER A 277 -15.42 -30.15 -14.56
CA SER A 277 -16.87 -29.87 -14.44
C SER A 277 -17.25 -29.32 -13.07
N VAL A 278 -16.31 -29.29 -12.13
CA VAL A 278 -16.49 -28.87 -10.73
C VAL A 278 -15.98 -27.43 -10.59
N PRO A 279 -16.84 -26.42 -10.36
CA PRO A 279 -16.44 -25.02 -10.28
C PRO A 279 -15.39 -24.73 -9.20
N GLU A 280 -15.43 -25.48 -8.10
CA GLU A 280 -14.47 -25.40 -7.00
C GLU A 280 -13.05 -25.79 -7.45
N ASP A 281 -12.93 -26.83 -8.27
CA ASP A 281 -11.64 -27.25 -8.81
C ASP A 281 -11.06 -26.19 -9.73
N ARG A 282 -11.91 -25.50 -10.50
CA ARG A 282 -11.52 -24.43 -11.43
C ARG A 282 -11.30 -23.05 -10.79
N LEU A 283 -11.59 -22.91 -9.49
CA LEU A 283 -11.48 -21.64 -8.77
C LEU A 283 -12.39 -20.54 -9.36
N ASP A 284 -13.57 -20.89 -9.87
CA ASP A 284 -14.45 -19.95 -10.59
C ASP A 284 -14.96 -18.78 -9.71
N ASN A 285 -15.02 -19.00 -8.39
CA ASN A 285 -15.48 -18.02 -7.41
C ASN A 285 -14.39 -17.00 -6.98
N ILE A 286 -13.15 -17.16 -7.46
CA ILE A 286 -12.04 -16.26 -7.12
C ILE A 286 -11.87 -15.26 -8.26
N PHE A 287 -11.98 -13.97 -7.95
CA PHE A 287 -11.84 -12.89 -8.92
C PHE A 287 -10.63 -12.04 -8.57
N PHE A 288 -9.64 -12.01 -9.47
CA PHE A 288 -8.48 -11.15 -9.31
C PHE A 288 -8.70 -9.83 -10.02
N GLN A 289 -8.63 -8.74 -9.26
CA GLN A 289 -8.57 -7.39 -9.78
C GLN A 289 -7.14 -6.88 -9.66
N LEU A 290 -6.66 -6.20 -10.70
CA LEU A 290 -5.37 -5.53 -10.61
C LEU A 290 -5.43 -4.43 -9.56
N GLY A 291 -4.40 -4.37 -8.74
CA GLY A 291 -4.33 -3.37 -7.68
C GLY A 291 -4.20 -1.95 -8.18
N ALA A 292 -4.94 -1.06 -7.51
CA ALA A 292 -4.89 0.37 -7.81
C ALA A 292 -3.47 0.93 -7.61
N SER A 293 -2.76 0.47 -6.58
CA SER A 293 -1.37 0.86 -6.29
C SER A 293 -0.42 0.53 -7.46
N HIS A 294 -0.43 -0.71 -7.95
CA HIS A 294 0.40 -1.12 -9.08
C HIS A 294 -0.02 -0.45 -10.38
N THR A 295 -1.31 -0.16 -10.56
CA THR A 295 -1.80 0.58 -11.72
C THR A 295 -1.26 2.01 -11.73
N LEU A 296 -1.41 2.73 -10.62
CA LEU A 296 -0.88 4.09 -10.46
C LEU A 296 0.64 4.12 -10.56
N TRP A 297 1.32 3.10 -10.01
CA TRP A 297 2.75 2.90 -10.21
C TRP A 297 3.11 2.87 -11.69
N ASN A 298 2.52 1.95 -12.43
CA ASN A 298 2.84 1.73 -13.84
C ASN A 298 2.57 2.99 -14.66
N ILE A 299 1.47 3.71 -14.39
CA ILE A 299 1.16 4.99 -15.04
C ILE A 299 2.25 6.02 -14.76
N ALA A 300 2.59 6.27 -13.49
CA ALA A 300 3.60 7.25 -13.13
C ALA A 300 4.98 6.89 -13.69
N SER A 301 5.38 5.61 -13.60
CA SER A 301 6.63 5.11 -14.16
C SER A 301 6.68 5.30 -15.68
N ASN A 302 5.56 5.07 -16.38
CA ASN A 302 5.49 5.24 -17.83
C ASN A 302 5.61 6.72 -18.22
N ILE A 303 4.87 7.61 -17.55
CA ILE A 303 4.98 9.06 -17.77
C ILE A 303 6.44 9.49 -17.55
N PHE A 304 7.03 9.10 -16.42
CA PHE A 304 8.36 9.57 -16.05
C PHE A 304 9.44 9.04 -16.98
N THR A 305 9.34 7.77 -17.39
CA THR A 305 10.26 7.15 -18.36
C THR A 305 10.12 7.79 -19.74
N HIS A 306 8.89 8.05 -20.19
CA HIS A 306 8.63 8.66 -21.49
C HIS A 306 9.25 10.05 -21.61
N HIS A 307 9.21 10.84 -20.53
CA HIS A 307 9.79 12.18 -20.48
C HIS A 307 11.22 12.22 -19.95
N PHE A 308 11.82 11.06 -19.64
CA PHE A 308 13.13 11.01 -18.97
C PHE A 308 14.21 11.70 -19.80
N GLY A 309 14.22 11.42 -21.10
CA GLY A 309 15.22 11.90 -22.05
C GLY A 309 16.44 10.99 -22.17
N ASN A 310 17.49 11.48 -22.84
CA ASN A 310 18.75 10.78 -23.03
C ASN A 310 19.89 11.48 -22.27
N PRO A 311 20.36 10.92 -21.14
CA PRO A 311 21.48 11.49 -20.37
C PRO A 311 22.81 11.53 -21.13
N ASP A 312 23.00 10.69 -22.15
CA ASP A 312 24.24 10.66 -22.94
C ASP A 312 24.29 11.78 -24.00
N ASP A 313 23.17 12.47 -24.23
CA ASP A 313 23.06 13.58 -25.16
C ASP A 313 22.84 14.89 -24.39
N MET A 314 23.91 15.69 -24.27
CA MET A 314 23.86 16.98 -23.56
C MET A 314 22.94 18.03 -24.23
N SER A 315 22.48 17.79 -25.47
CA SER A 315 21.48 18.63 -26.13
C SER A 315 20.04 18.23 -25.78
N ASN A 316 19.86 17.10 -25.09
CA ASN A 316 18.56 16.61 -24.66
C ASN A 316 18.09 17.31 -23.38
N CYS A 317 16.98 18.04 -23.45
CA CYS A 317 16.37 18.73 -22.31
C CYS A 317 15.35 17.86 -21.54
N GLY A 318 15.67 16.59 -21.34
CA GLY A 318 14.82 15.66 -20.62
C GLY A 318 14.67 15.98 -19.12
N VAL A 319 13.79 15.24 -18.46
CA VAL A 319 13.64 15.26 -17.00
C VAL A 319 14.98 15.04 -16.29
N TRP A 320 15.85 14.16 -16.81
CA TRP A 320 17.14 13.85 -16.19
C TRP A 320 17.97 15.11 -15.89
N GLN A 321 17.97 16.08 -16.81
CA GLN A 321 18.74 17.31 -16.67
C GLN A 321 18.19 18.20 -15.54
N HIS A 322 16.86 18.25 -15.40
CA HIS A 322 16.19 19.01 -14.35
C HIS A 322 16.46 18.40 -12.97
N LEU A 323 16.48 17.08 -12.88
CA LEU A 323 16.81 16.38 -11.63
C LEU A 323 18.25 16.69 -11.19
N GLU A 324 19.22 16.60 -12.11
CA GLU A 324 20.62 16.94 -11.80
C GLU A 324 20.77 18.41 -11.39
N ALA A 325 20.07 19.32 -12.08
CA ALA A 325 20.08 20.75 -11.73
C ALA A 325 19.47 21.02 -10.34
N LEU A 326 18.48 20.23 -9.93
CA LEU A 326 17.90 20.26 -8.58
C LEU A 326 18.75 19.53 -7.53
N GLY A 327 19.88 18.94 -7.93
CA GLY A 327 20.79 18.19 -7.05
C GLY A 327 20.29 16.78 -6.70
N PHE A 328 19.35 16.23 -7.48
CA PHE A 328 18.87 14.87 -7.33
C PHE A 328 19.51 13.96 -8.40
N PRO A 329 20.18 12.86 -8.02
CA PRO A 329 20.78 11.94 -8.98
C PRO A 329 19.73 11.31 -9.90
N ALA A 330 19.79 11.59 -11.20
CA ALA A 330 18.73 11.24 -12.13
C ALA A 330 18.51 9.72 -12.23
N GLU A 331 19.56 8.93 -12.07
CA GLU A 331 19.51 7.46 -12.08
C GLU A 331 18.70 6.87 -10.92
N LYS A 332 18.41 7.67 -9.88
CA LYS A 332 17.62 7.26 -8.71
C LYS A 332 16.16 7.67 -8.79
N ALA A 333 15.73 8.38 -9.84
CA ALA A 333 14.40 8.97 -9.88
C ALA A 333 13.31 7.95 -10.21
N ILE A 334 13.61 7.01 -11.12
CA ILE A 334 12.69 5.94 -11.52
C ILE A 334 13.08 4.67 -10.77
N GLN A 335 12.53 4.47 -9.58
CA GLN A 335 12.79 3.29 -8.77
C GLN A 335 11.53 2.47 -8.52
N LYS A 336 11.60 1.15 -8.80
CA LYS A 336 10.57 0.15 -8.51
C LYS A 336 10.33 -0.14 -7.01
N LYS A 337 10.96 0.59 -6.09
CA LYS A 337 10.83 0.33 -4.63
C LYS A 337 10.26 1.51 -3.85
N ASP A 338 10.32 2.72 -4.41
CA ASP A 338 9.90 3.93 -3.71
C ASP A 338 9.02 4.78 -4.64
N PHE A 339 7.76 4.38 -4.71
CA PHE A 339 6.74 5.07 -5.52
C PHE A 339 6.56 6.53 -5.09
N THR A 340 6.58 6.79 -3.78
CA THR A 340 6.46 8.15 -3.22
C THR A 340 7.61 9.04 -3.67
N LEU A 341 8.85 8.53 -3.62
CA LEU A 341 10.01 9.26 -4.12
C LEU A 341 9.86 9.60 -5.60
N MET A 342 9.44 8.63 -6.42
CA MET A 342 9.24 8.82 -7.85
C MET A 342 8.24 9.95 -8.14
N VAL A 343 7.06 9.92 -7.53
CA VAL A 343 6.02 10.96 -7.69
C VAL A 343 6.53 12.31 -7.19
N ASN A 344 7.20 12.36 -6.03
CA ASN A 344 7.77 13.60 -5.51
C ASN A 344 8.80 14.21 -6.49
N GLN A 345 9.63 13.39 -7.13
CA GLN A 345 10.60 13.89 -8.13
C GLN A 345 9.90 14.39 -9.40
N MET A 346 8.83 13.72 -9.85
CA MET A 346 8.00 14.21 -10.95
C MET A 346 7.41 15.59 -10.64
N GLU A 347 6.85 15.78 -9.45
CA GLU A 347 6.31 17.07 -9.00
C GLU A 347 7.39 18.16 -8.94
N ARG A 348 8.59 17.84 -8.44
CA ARG A 348 9.69 18.82 -8.36
C ARG A 348 10.18 19.27 -9.72
N VAL A 349 10.30 18.34 -10.67
CA VAL A 349 10.66 18.69 -12.06
C VAL A 349 9.57 19.53 -12.71
N PHE A 350 8.30 19.19 -12.48
CA PHE A 350 7.17 20.00 -12.94
C PHE A 350 7.23 21.42 -12.37
N GLU A 351 7.44 21.59 -11.05
CA GLU A 351 7.56 22.91 -10.41
C GLU A 351 8.72 23.72 -11.00
N ALA A 352 9.88 23.09 -11.24
CA ALA A 352 11.04 23.74 -11.86
C ALA A 352 10.75 24.23 -13.29
N ASN A 353 10.05 23.42 -14.08
CA ASN A 353 9.62 23.78 -15.44
C ASN A 353 8.67 24.98 -15.42
N VAL A 354 7.66 24.95 -14.54
CA VAL A 354 6.73 26.07 -14.38
C VAL A 354 7.47 27.33 -13.93
N TYR A 355 8.41 27.21 -12.98
CA TYR A 355 9.23 28.33 -12.52
C TYR A 355 10.00 28.95 -13.67
N TYR A 356 10.67 28.14 -14.49
CA TYR A 356 11.42 28.62 -15.65
C TYR A 356 10.50 29.34 -16.64
N CYS A 357 9.35 28.75 -16.98
CA CYS A 357 8.36 29.38 -17.86
C CYS A 357 7.88 30.74 -17.33
N LEU A 358 7.55 30.82 -16.04
CA LEU A 358 7.10 32.06 -15.41
C LEU A 358 8.19 33.14 -15.45
N ARG A 359 9.47 32.78 -15.27
CA ARG A 359 10.62 33.69 -15.37
C ARG A 359 10.86 34.25 -16.78
N GLN A 360 10.34 33.61 -17.82
CA GLN A 360 10.43 34.11 -19.20
C GLN A 360 9.28 35.05 -19.56
N VAL A 361 8.15 34.96 -18.83
CA VAL A 361 6.92 35.72 -19.12
C VAL A 361 6.75 36.92 -18.18
N LEU A 362 7.26 36.84 -16.94
CA LEU A 362 7.32 37.92 -15.96
C LEU A 362 8.67 38.65 -16.06
#